data_AF-A0A8T5BKX3-F1
#
_entry.id   AF-A0A8T5BKX3-F1
#
_cell.length_a   1.000
_cell.length_b   1.000
_cell.length_c   1.000
_cell.angle_alpha   90.00
_cell.angle_beta   90.00
_cell.angle_gamma   90.00
#
_symmetry.space_group_name_H-M   'P 1'
#
loop_
_entity.id
_entity.type
_entity.pdbx_description
1 polymer ?
#
loop_
_entity_poly.entity_id
_entity_poly.type
_entity_poly.pdbx_seq_one_letter_code
_entity_poly.pdbx_strand_id
1 'polypeptide(L)'
;MRSISDAKRKFSRALYPGRFQPFHLGHLWAVQQILKDSEEIIIMVGSALQSHVLNNPFTAGERVTMIKLALNEAQVDPAKYYIIPVTDLDIHGIWVSHVCSLVPKFDVVYSNEPLTRRLFIEANFNVQSIPYFKRDECSSTEIRERMIRDKNWQSLLPKSVAEYIRQIQGVERLRDLMKTDKAPINK
;
A
#
# COMPACT_ATOMS: atom_id res chain seq x y z
N MET A 1 -25.88 -21.27 21.81
CA MET A 1 -24.54 -21.05 21.21
C MET A 1 -24.34 -19.55 21.06
N ARG A 2 -23.46 -18.94 21.87
CA ARG A 2 -23.07 -17.53 21.66
C ARG A 2 -22.09 -17.49 20.48
N SER A 3 -22.47 -16.74 19.44
CA SER A 3 -21.61 -16.42 18.29
C SER A 3 -20.28 -15.83 18.79
N ILE A 4 -19.18 -16.23 18.17
CA ILE A 4 -17.81 -15.78 18.47
C ILE A 4 -17.57 -14.33 17.95
N SER A 5 -18.62 -13.56 17.62
CA SER A 5 -18.51 -12.34 16.81
C SER A 5 -18.40 -11.00 17.52
N ASP A 6 -18.55 -10.92 18.85
CA ASP A 6 -18.75 -9.61 19.51
C ASP A 6 -17.69 -9.27 20.56
N ALA A 7 -16.44 -9.66 20.34
CA ALA A 7 -15.34 -9.01 21.05
C ALA A 7 -15.25 -7.56 20.54
N LYS A 8 -15.53 -6.58 21.41
CA LYS A 8 -15.42 -5.16 21.07
C LYS A 8 -14.03 -4.90 20.50
N ARG A 9 -13.97 -4.49 19.24
CA ARG A 9 -12.69 -4.16 18.59
C ARG A 9 -12.07 -2.96 19.31
N LYS A 10 -10.73 -2.93 19.33
CA LYS A 10 -9.96 -1.94 20.09
C LYS A 10 -10.13 -0.53 19.51
N PHE A 11 -10.33 -0.42 18.20
CA PHE A 11 -10.47 0.84 17.48
C PHE A 11 -11.71 0.81 16.58
N SER A 12 -12.35 1.96 16.36
CA SER A 12 -13.44 2.03 15.38
C SER A 12 -12.85 2.06 13.97
N ARG A 13 -11.90 2.97 13.71
CA ARG A 13 -11.27 3.03 12.37
C ARG A 13 -9.76 3.22 12.45
N ALA A 14 -9.05 2.41 11.67
CA ALA A 14 -7.60 2.49 11.49
C ALA A 14 -7.23 3.17 10.17
N LEU A 15 -6.16 3.98 10.18
CA LEU A 15 -5.50 4.46 8.98
C LEU A 15 -4.27 3.59 8.67
N TYR A 16 -4.16 3.14 7.43
CA TYR A 16 -3.00 2.40 6.91
C TYR A 16 -2.39 3.10 5.69
N PRO A 17 -1.39 3.98 5.90
CA PRO A 17 -0.64 4.64 4.83
C PRO A 17 0.29 3.70 4.07
N GLY A 18 0.31 3.82 2.74
CA GLY A 18 1.30 3.13 1.92
C GLY A 18 1.32 3.62 0.47
N ARG A 19 2.46 3.44 -0.21
CA ARG A 19 2.56 3.72 -1.65
C ARG A 19 1.96 2.60 -2.51
N PHE A 20 2.02 1.36 -2.03
CA PHE A 20 1.49 0.15 -2.71
C PHE A 20 1.99 -0.01 -4.16
N GLN A 21 3.31 -0.05 -4.36
CA GLN A 21 3.98 -0.06 -5.67
C GLN A 21 4.72 -1.39 -5.96
N PRO A 22 4.04 -2.53 -6.15
CA PRO A 22 2.59 -2.76 -6.19
C PRO A 22 1.97 -3.15 -4.83
N PHE A 23 0.66 -3.41 -4.78
CA PHE A 23 0.01 -4.10 -3.66
C PHE A 23 0.42 -5.59 -3.65
N HIS A 24 0.81 -6.14 -2.50
CA HIS A 24 1.42 -7.49 -2.40
C HIS A 24 0.92 -8.27 -1.19
N LEU A 25 1.30 -9.54 -1.06
CA LEU A 25 0.78 -10.44 0.00
C LEU A 25 1.07 -9.91 1.41
N GLY A 26 2.22 -9.28 1.63
CA GLY A 26 2.53 -8.62 2.91
C GLY A 26 1.56 -7.48 3.26
N HIS A 27 1.11 -6.69 2.27
CA HIS A 27 0.11 -5.66 2.48
C HIS A 27 -1.28 -6.27 2.78
N LEU A 28 -1.68 -7.31 2.05
CA LEU A 28 -2.94 -8.02 2.31
C LEU A 28 -2.97 -8.59 3.73
N TRP A 29 -1.85 -9.21 4.15
CA TRP A 29 -1.70 -9.74 5.49
C TRP A 29 -1.80 -8.65 6.56
N ALA A 30 -1.18 -7.49 6.33
CA ALA A 30 -1.27 -6.34 7.22
C ALA A 30 -2.72 -5.85 7.37
N VAL A 31 -3.46 -5.71 6.26
CA VAL A 31 -4.88 -5.35 6.28
C VAL A 31 -5.69 -6.34 7.13
N GLN A 32 -5.46 -7.64 6.95
CA GLN A 32 -6.15 -8.68 7.73
C GLN A 32 -5.82 -8.61 9.22
N GLN A 33 -4.58 -8.28 9.61
CA GLN A 33 -4.24 -8.10 11.02
C GLN A 33 -4.91 -6.86 11.61
N ILE A 34 -4.88 -5.73 10.89
CA ILE A 34 -5.49 -4.49 11.36
C ILE A 34 -7.00 -4.67 11.59
N LEU A 35 -7.68 -5.40 10.71
CA LEU A 35 -9.12 -5.70 10.83
C LEU A 35 -9.48 -6.67 11.96
N LYS A 36 -8.49 -7.28 12.65
CA LYS A 36 -8.74 -7.99 13.91
C LYS A 36 -8.93 -7.01 15.08
N ASP A 37 -8.22 -5.89 15.04
CA ASP A 37 -8.20 -4.90 16.12
C ASP A 37 -9.12 -3.70 15.85
N SER A 38 -9.53 -3.47 14.59
CA SER A 38 -10.27 -2.27 14.16
C SER A 38 -11.53 -2.62 13.38
N GLU A 39 -12.66 -1.93 13.60
CA GLU A 39 -13.94 -2.18 12.88
C GLU A 39 -13.81 -1.94 11.37
N GLU A 40 -13.17 -0.83 11.01
CA GLU A 40 -12.91 -0.42 9.63
C GLU A 40 -11.43 -0.03 9.42
N ILE A 41 -11.00 -0.03 8.15
CA ILE A 41 -9.66 0.39 7.73
C ILE A 41 -9.73 1.39 6.58
N ILE A 42 -8.95 2.47 6.66
CA ILE A 42 -8.67 3.38 5.55
C ILE A 42 -7.31 2.99 4.98
N ILE A 43 -7.28 2.48 3.77
CA ILE A 43 -6.07 2.19 3.01
C ILE A 43 -5.72 3.44 2.21
N MET A 44 -4.79 4.23 2.74
CA MET A 44 -4.40 5.51 2.15
C MET A 44 -3.27 5.30 1.14
N VAL A 45 -3.59 5.48 -0.15
CA VAL A 45 -2.64 5.34 -1.26
C VAL A 45 -1.85 6.64 -1.40
N GLY A 46 -0.70 6.71 -0.73
CA GLY A 46 0.21 7.86 -0.73
C GLY A 46 0.95 8.03 -2.06
N SER A 47 1.64 9.16 -2.24
CA SER A 47 2.29 9.52 -3.52
C SER A 47 1.36 9.36 -4.72
N ALA A 48 0.09 9.80 -4.58
CA ALA A 48 -0.94 9.55 -5.59
C ALA A 48 -0.61 10.15 -6.97
N LEU A 49 0.13 11.26 -7.04
CA LEU A 49 0.57 11.88 -8.30
C LEU A 49 1.81 11.23 -8.92
N GLN A 50 2.53 10.37 -8.19
CA GLN A 50 3.72 9.71 -8.70
C GLN A 50 3.37 8.45 -9.48
N SER A 51 3.89 8.34 -10.70
CA SER A 51 3.80 7.18 -11.58
C SER A 51 4.95 7.21 -12.59
N HIS A 52 5.15 6.13 -13.37
CA HIS A 52 6.12 6.10 -14.47
C HIS A 52 7.57 6.43 -14.07
N VAL A 53 7.95 6.08 -12.83
CA VAL A 53 9.33 6.13 -12.34
C VAL A 53 9.67 4.81 -11.64
N LEU A 54 10.95 4.42 -11.59
CA LEU A 54 11.35 3.09 -11.12
C LEU A 54 10.87 2.75 -9.69
N ASN A 55 10.76 3.74 -8.81
CA ASN A 55 10.29 3.57 -7.44
C ASN A 55 8.75 3.70 -7.30
N ASN A 56 8.07 4.25 -8.30
CA ASN A 56 6.62 4.43 -8.38
C ASN A 56 6.12 4.17 -9.82
N PRO A 57 6.12 2.91 -10.30
CA PRO A 57 5.77 2.62 -11.69
C PRO A 57 4.26 2.71 -11.97
N PHE A 58 3.43 2.50 -10.96
CA PHE A 58 1.97 2.43 -11.10
C PHE A 58 1.28 3.73 -10.68
N THR A 59 0.26 4.12 -11.42
CA THR A 59 -0.60 5.27 -11.12
C THR A 59 -1.44 5.04 -9.86
N ALA A 60 -2.04 6.08 -9.29
CA ALA A 60 -3.00 5.91 -8.19
C ALA A 60 -4.17 5.00 -8.60
N GLY A 61 -4.74 5.18 -9.80
CA GLY A 61 -5.85 4.36 -10.28
C GLY A 61 -5.51 2.88 -10.40
N GLU A 62 -4.34 2.55 -10.96
CA GLU A 62 -3.85 1.18 -11.04
C GLU A 62 -3.71 0.55 -9.65
N ARG A 63 -3.13 1.29 -8.69
CA ARG A 63 -2.95 0.82 -7.32
C ARG A 63 -4.27 0.62 -6.58
N VAL A 64 -5.23 1.53 -6.74
CA VAL A 64 -6.59 1.39 -6.19
C VAL A 64 -7.24 0.12 -6.75
N THR A 65 -7.12 -0.13 -8.05
CA THR A 65 -7.61 -1.35 -8.69
C THR A 65 -6.94 -2.59 -8.12
N MET A 66 -5.61 -2.60 -7.96
CA MET A 66 -4.87 -3.72 -7.36
C MET A 66 -5.36 -4.03 -5.93
N ILE A 67 -5.51 -2.99 -5.09
CA ILE A 67 -6.01 -3.15 -3.72
C ILE A 67 -7.42 -3.74 -3.75
N LYS A 68 -8.33 -3.17 -4.56
CA LYS A 68 -9.72 -3.65 -4.66
C LYS A 68 -9.79 -5.11 -5.10
N LEU A 69 -9.03 -5.49 -6.12
CA LEU A 69 -8.95 -6.87 -6.62
C LEU A 69 -8.44 -7.83 -5.54
N ALA A 70 -7.35 -7.48 -4.85
CA ALA A 70 -6.79 -8.29 -3.78
C ALA A 70 -7.76 -8.50 -2.61
N LEU A 71 -8.46 -7.45 -2.20
CA LEU A 71 -9.43 -7.52 -1.10
C LEU A 71 -10.66 -8.35 -1.49
N ASN A 72 -11.12 -8.22 -2.74
CA ASN A 72 -12.21 -9.05 -3.26
C ASN A 72 -11.80 -10.54 -3.34
N GLU A 73 -10.59 -10.85 -3.84
CA GLU A 73 -10.04 -12.21 -3.87
C GLU A 73 -9.96 -12.81 -2.46
N ALA A 74 -9.57 -12.01 -1.48
CA ALA A 74 -9.49 -12.40 -0.07
C ALA A 74 -10.83 -12.34 0.67
N GLN A 75 -11.94 -12.04 -0.02
CA GLN A 75 -13.30 -11.96 0.55
C GLN A 75 -13.41 -10.99 1.73
N VAL A 76 -12.65 -9.89 1.70
CA VAL A 76 -12.78 -8.82 2.69
C VAL A 76 -14.07 -8.05 2.41
N ASP A 77 -14.92 -7.96 3.43
CA ASP A 77 -16.19 -7.22 3.37
C ASP A 77 -15.96 -5.76 2.92
N PRO A 78 -16.58 -5.33 1.80
CA PRO A 78 -16.50 -3.96 1.30
C PRO A 78 -16.95 -2.88 2.30
N ALA A 79 -17.81 -3.20 3.26
CA ALA A 79 -18.22 -2.27 4.30
C ALA A 79 -17.10 -1.92 5.28
N LYS A 80 -16.03 -2.73 5.33
CA LYS A 80 -14.95 -2.59 6.30
C LYS A 80 -13.76 -1.77 5.82
N TYR A 81 -13.75 -1.30 4.57
CA TYR A 81 -12.60 -0.56 4.06
C TYR A 81 -12.93 0.63 3.16
N TYR A 82 -12.03 1.60 3.21
CA TYR A 82 -11.93 2.72 2.28
C TYR A 82 -10.58 2.65 1.57
N ILE A 83 -10.54 2.99 0.28
CA ILE A 83 -9.29 3.11 -0.48
C ILE A 83 -9.23 4.56 -0.98
N ILE A 84 -8.33 5.36 -0.43
CA ILE A 84 -8.29 6.80 -0.68
C ILE A 84 -6.90 7.20 -1.17
N PRO A 85 -6.76 7.67 -2.42
CA PRO A 85 -5.51 8.24 -2.91
C PRO A 85 -5.27 9.61 -2.27
N VAL A 86 -4.07 9.81 -1.74
CA VAL A 86 -3.63 11.07 -1.13
C VAL A 86 -2.33 11.52 -1.77
N THR A 87 -2.28 12.78 -2.16
CA THR A 87 -1.10 13.40 -2.76
C THR A 87 -0.09 13.75 -1.68
N ASP A 88 1.19 13.73 -2.04
CA ASP A 88 2.24 14.20 -1.13
C ASP A 88 2.19 15.74 -1.05
N LEU A 89 2.67 16.29 0.07
CA LEU A 89 2.91 17.72 0.22
C LEU A 89 4.40 17.94 0.53
N ASP A 90 4.97 19.00 -0.04
CA ASP A 90 6.36 19.38 0.20
C ASP A 90 6.57 19.97 1.61
N ILE A 91 5.50 20.27 2.34
CA ILE A 91 5.53 20.85 3.69
C ILE A 91 5.04 19.82 4.70
N HIS A 92 5.98 19.12 5.35
CA HIS A 92 5.67 18.07 6.33
C HIS A 92 4.81 18.54 7.51
N GLY A 93 4.99 19.79 7.96
CA GLY A 93 4.26 20.35 9.10
C GLY A 93 2.74 20.42 8.92
N ILE A 94 2.24 20.38 7.69
CA ILE A 94 0.79 20.38 7.38
C ILE A 94 0.29 19.05 6.80
N TRP A 95 1.17 18.08 6.59
CA TRP A 95 0.84 16.84 5.89
C TRP A 95 -0.23 16.02 6.63
N VAL A 96 -0.16 15.91 7.95
CA VAL A 96 -1.18 15.18 8.73
C VAL A 96 -2.54 15.86 8.62
N SER A 97 -2.59 17.19 8.70
CA SER A 97 -3.85 17.94 8.53
C SER A 97 -4.45 17.73 7.13
N HIS A 98 -3.59 17.69 6.09
CA HIS A 98 -3.99 17.36 4.73
C HIS A 98 -4.53 15.94 4.61
N VAL A 99 -3.91 14.94 5.24
CA VAL A 99 -4.45 13.58 5.28
C VAL A 99 -5.84 13.57 5.94
N CYS A 100 -5.96 14.19 7.11
CA CYS A 100 -7.21 14.23 7.87
C CYS A 100 -8.36 14.95 7.14
N SER A 101 -8.07 15.87 6.21
CA SER A 101 -9.12 16.54 5.42
C SER A 101 -9.63 15.69 4.26
N LEU A 102 -8.88 14.67 3.84
CA LEU A 102 -9.22 13.82 2.70
C LEU A 102 -9.82 12.46 3.09
N VAL A 103 -9.57 12.00 4.32
CA VAL A 103 -9.99 10.67 4.77
C VAL A 103 -11.06 10.75 5.88
N PRO A 104 -11.92 9.72 6.05
CA PRO A 104 -12.81 9.63 7.20
C PRO A 104 -12.03 9.69 8.52
N LYS A 105 -12.68 10.15 9.60
CA LYS A 105 -12.06 10.16 10.94
C LYS A 105 -11.55 8.77 11.35
N PHE A 106 -10.42 8.71 12.03
CA PHE A 106 -9.79 7.47 12.50
C PHE A 106 -9.17 7.66 13.89
N ASP A 107 -9.02 6.56 14.62
CA ASP A 107 -8.58 6.56 16.02
C ASP A 107 -7.12 6.11 16.18
N VAL A 108 -6.58 5.43 15.16
CA VAL A 108 -5.25 4.82 15.20
C VAL A 108 -4.61 4.82 13.82
N VAL A 109 -3.29 4.98 13.77
CA VAL A 109 -2.48 4.88 12.55
C VAL A 109 -1.58 3.67 12.65
N TYR A 110 -1.58 2.83 11.63
CA TYR A 110 -0.67 1.69 11.50
C TYR A 110 0.41 2.02 10.46
N SER A 111 1.66 2.15 10.88
CA SER A 111 2.79 2.38 9.97
C SER A 111 4.11 1.91 10.57
N ASN A 112 5.00 1.38 9.74
CA ASN A 112 6.40 1.08 10.10
C ASN A 112 7.39 2.08 9.48
N GLU A 113 6.91 3.04 8.68
CA GLU A 113 7.75 4.02 8.00
C GLU A 113 8.09 5.18 8.97
N PRO A 114 9.38 5.43 9.26
CA PRO A 114 9.78 6.36 10.32
C PRO A 114 9.22 7.78 10.22
N LEU A 115 9.18 8.39 9.02
CA LEU A 115 8.69 9.75 8.83
C LEU A 115 7.20 9.84 9.11
N THR A 116 6.40 8.97 8.50
CA THR A 116 4.95 8.85 8.71
C THR A 116 4.64 8.68 10.19
N ARG A 117 5.34 7.77 10.87
CA ARG A 117 5.16 7.56 12.31
C ARG A 117 5.44 8.85 13.08
N ARG A 118 6.57 9.51 12.80
CA ARG A 118 6.98 10.73 13.50
C ARG A 118 5.94 11.84 13.35
N LEU A 119 5.47 12.09 12.12
CA LEU A 119 4.50 13.15 11.84
C LEU A 119 3.16 12.91 12.55
N PHE A 120 2.64 11.68 12.54
CA PHE A 120 1.40 11.37 13.25
C PHE A 120 1.54 11.43 14.79
N ILE A 121 2.69 11.05 15.33
CA ILE A 121 2.98 11.19 16.77
C ILE A 121 2.99 12.68 17.17
N GLU A 122 3.63 13.54 16.38
CA GLU A 122 3.65 15.00 16.62
C GLU A 122 2.26 15.63 16.55
N ALA A 123 1.39 15.07 15.71
CA ALA A 123 -0.01 15.46 15.62
C ALA A 123 -0.91 14.79 16.68
N ASN A 124 -0.33 14.16 17.71
CA ASN A 124 -1.02 13.50 18.83
C ASN A 124 -1.93 12.31 18.45
N PHE A 125 -1.63 11.62 17.35
CA PHE A 125 -2.32 10.38 17.01
C PHE A 125 -1.72 9.16 17.72
N ASN A 126 -2.57 8.17 17.99
CA ASN A 126 -2.11 6.85 18.41
C ASN A 126 -1.48 6.12 17.21
N VAL A 127 -0.19 5.79 17.29
CA VAL A 127 0.55 5.14 16.19
C VAL A 127 1.03 3.75 16.61
N GLN A 128 0.52 2.73 15.93
CA GLN A 128 0.85 1.32 16.12
C GLN A 128 1.80 0.83 15.03
N SER A 129 2.66 -0.12 15.41
CA SER A 129 3.49 -0.85 14.44
C SER A 129 2.67 -1.96 13.80
N ILE A 130 3.01 -2.30 12.56
CA ILE A 130 2.42 -3.43 11.86
C ILE A 130 3.37 -4.63 12.06
N PRO A 131 2.88 -5.77 12.56
CA PRO A 131 3.69 -6.98 12.59
C PRO A 131 4.25 -7.31 11.19
N TYR A 132 5.46 -7.85 11.11
CA TYR A 132 6.05 -8.14 9.80
C TYR A 132 5.55 -9.48 9.24
N PHE A 133 5.27 -9.50 7.93
CA PHE A 133 5.07 -10.72 7.17
C PHE A 133 6.22 -10.90 6.18
N LYS A 134 7.09 -11.89 6.40
CA LYS A 134 8.22 -12.25 5.52
C LYS A 134 8.99 -11.03 4.98
N ARG A 135 9.57 -10.25 5.89
CA ARG A 135 10.15 -8.92 5.61
C ARG A 135 11.18 -8.91 4.48
N ASP A 136 11.97 -9.98 4.36
CA ASP A 136 13.07 -10.09 3.40
C ASP A 136 12.59 -10.45 1.99
N GLU A 137 11.37 -11.01 1.86
CA GLU A 137 10.85 -11.52 0.59
C GLU A 137 9.72 -10.65 0.04
N CYS A 138 8.86 -10.10 0.90
CA CYS A 138 7.63 -9.44 0.49
C CYS A 138 7.69 -7.91 0.66
N SER A 139 8.61 -7.28 -0.08
CA SER A 139 8.70 -5.82 -0.19
C SER A 139 8.43 -5.35 -1.62
N SER A 140 7.83 -4.17 -1.75
CA SER A 140 7.60 -3.54 -3.06
C SER A 140 8.90 -3.35 -3.85
N THR A 141 10.02 -3.05 -3.17
CA THR A 141 11.33 -2.91 -3.82
C THR A 141 11.80 -4.24 -4.41
N GLU A 142 11.79 -5.31 -3.62
CA GLU A 142 12.17 -6.66 -4.08
C GLU A 142 11.29 -7.12 -5.25
N ILE A 143 9.98 -6.86 -5.18
CA ILE A 143 9.04 -7.22 -6.25
C ILE A 143 9.38 -6.50 -7.56
N ARG A 144 9.65 -5.18 -7.52
CA ARG A 144 10.04 -4.43 -8.72
C ARG A 144 11.39 -4.91 -9.26
N GLU A 145 12.34 -5.22 -8.40
CA GLU A 145 13.62 -5.82 -8.81
C GLU A 145 13.42 -7.17 -9.51
N ARG A 146 12.51 -8.01 -9.02
CA ARG A 146 12.17 -9.29 -9.67
C ARG A 146 11.49 -9.10 -11.01
N MET A 147 10.60 -8.12 -11.17
CA MET A 147 9.97 -7.78 -12.46
C MET A 147 11.04 -7.39 -13.50
N ILE A 148 11.97 -6.52 -13.09
CA ILE A 148 13.08 -6.06 -13.91
C ILE A 148 13.98 -7.24 -14.34
N ARG A 149 14.38 -8.09 -13.39
CA ARG A 149 15.33 -9.19 -13.60
C ARG A 149 14.71 -10.49 -14.11
N ASP A 150 13.44 -10.46 -14.53
CA ASP A 150 12.69 -11.63 -14.99
C ASP A 150 12.66 -12.80 -13.99
N LYS A 151 12.64 -12.47 -12.68
CA LYS A 151 12.51 -13.44 -11.59
C LYS A 151 11.05 -13.63 -11.20
N ASN A 152 10.76 -14.66 -10.40
CA ASN A 152 9.41 -14.96 -9.93
C ASN A 152 8.88 -13.89 -8.92
N TRP A 153 8.25 -12.84 -9.46
CA TRP A 153 7.57 -11.78 -8.71
C TRP A 153 6.10 -12.12 -8.40
N GLN A 154 5.47 -12.95 -9.25
CA GLN A 154 4.03 -13.27 -9.17
C GLN A 154 3.67 -14.01 -7.88
N SER A 155 4.57 -14.86 -7.37
CA SER A 155 4.38 -15.60 -6.12
C SER A 155 4.29 -14.72 -4.87
N LEU A 156 4.67 -13.44 -4.97
CA LEU A 156 4.64 -12.47 -3.88
C LEU A 156 3.35 -11.62 -3.87
N LEU A 157 2.46 -11.83 -4.84
CA LEU A 157 1.24 -11.05 -5.03
C LEU A 157 -0.02 -11.92 -4.92
N PRO A 158 -1.17 -11.33 -4.56
CA PRO A 158 -2.47 -11.93 -4.85
C PRO A 158 -2.60 -12.24 -6.35
N LYS A 159 -3.29 -13.32 -6.71
CA LYS A 159 -3.35 -13.77 -8.11
C LYS A 159 -4.00 -12.73 -9.01
N SER A 160 -5.06 -12.10 -8.52
CA SER A 160 -5.79 -11.03 -9.20
C SER A 160 -4.90 -9.80 -9.47
N VAL A 161 -3.99 -9.47 -8.56
CA VAL A 161 -3.03 -8.37 -8.75
C VAL A 161 -1.99 -8.73 -9.80
N ALA A 162 -1.44 -9.94 -9.74
CA ALA A 162 -0.47 -10.40 -10.73
C ALA A 162 -1.06 -10.40 -12.14
N GLU A 163 -2.31 -10.84 -12.28
CA GLU A 163 -3.05 -10.79 -13.53
C GLU A 163 -3.26 -9.35 -14.02
N TYR A 164 -3.72 -8.46 -13.15
CA TYR A 164 -3.92 -7.06 -13.52
C TYR A 164 -2.62 -6.37 -13.97
N ILE A 165 -1.49 -6.65 -13.31
CA ILE A 165 -0.17 -6.12 -13.72
C ILE A 165 0.21 -6.59 -15.13
N ARG A 166 -0.11 -7.84 -15.50
CA ARG A 166 0.10 -8.33 -16.88
C ARG A 166 -0.78 -7.58 -17.87
N GLN A 167 -2.06 -7.36 -17.54
CA GLN A 167 -3.02 -6.68 -18.42
C GLN A 167 -2.61 -5.25 -18.73
N ILE A 168 -2.02 -4.53 -17.76
CA ILE A 168 -1.54 -3.15 -17.96
C ILE A 168 -0.10 -3.06 -18.47
N GLN A 169 0.51 -4.19 -18.84
CA GLN A 169 1.91 -4.28 -19.29
C GLN A 169 2.90 -3.63 -18.29
N GLY A 170 2.68 -3.86 -17.00
CA GLY A 170 3.40 -3.18 -15.93
C GLY A 170 4.88 -3.58 -15.85
N VAL A 171 5.22 -4.81 -16.26
CA VAL A 171 6.62 -5.29 -16.26
C VAL A 171 7.38 -4.66 -17.43
N GLU A 172 6.75 -4.59 -18.59
CA GLU A 172 7.26 -3.96 -19.81
C GLU A 172 7.53 -2.48 -19.53
N ARG A 173 6.56 -1.77 -18.93
CA ARG A 173 6.73 -0.38 -18.48
C ARG A 173 7.97 -0.20 -17.61
N LEU A 174 8.16 -1.06 -16.59
CA LEU A 174 9.33 -0.98 -15.71
C LEU A 174 10.65 -1.20 -16.47
N ARG A 175 10.69 -2.15 -17.41
CA ARG A 175 11.87 -2.42 -18.24
C ARG A 175 12.16 -1.28 -19.20
N ASP A 176 11.14 -0.66 -19.78
CA ASP A 176 11.29 0.50 -20.65
C ASP A 176 11.84 1.70 -19.91
N LEU A 177 11.38 1.94 -18.67
CA LEU A 177 11.90 3.02 -17.81
C LEU A 177 13.36 2.83 -17.37
N MET A 178 13.94 1.64 -17.54
CA MET A 178 15.36 1.41 -17.29
C MET A 178 16.26 1.70 -18.49
N LYS A 179 15.69 1.83 -19.68
CA LYS A 179 16.47 2.13 -20.88
C LYS A 179 17.07 3.53 -20.76
N THR A 180 18.25 3.71 -21.32
CA THR A 180 18.90 5.02 -21.44
C THR A 180 18.89 5.46 -22.89
N ASP A 181 18.69 6.75 -23.09
CA ASP A 181 18.89 7.47 -24.35
C ASP A 181 20.37 7.79 -24.64
N LYS A 182 21.27 7.50 -23.68
CA LYS A 182 22.70 7.70 -23.85
C LYS A 182 23.25 6.64 -24.80
N ALA A 183 23.90 7.11 -25.87
CA ALA A 183 24.66 6.26 -26.78
C ALA A 183 25.70 5.43 -26.00
N PRO A 184 25.92 4.16 -26.36
CA PRO A 184 26.99 3.37 -25.75
C PRO A 184 28.31 4.10 -25.94
N ILE A 185 29.01 4.35 -24.84
CA ILE A 185 30.38 4.86 -24.88
C ILE A 185 31.22 3.71 -25.41
N ASN A 186 31.52 3.73 -26.71
CA ASN A 186 32.54 2.86 -27.29
C ASN A 186 33.87 3.17 -26.57
N LYS A 187 34.33 2.24 -25.73
CA LYS A 187 35.70 2.21 -25.22
C LYS A 187 36.54 1.32 -26.11
#